data_AF-A0A4U2Z5Q3-F1
#
_entry.id   AF-A0A4U2Z5Q3-F1
#
_cell.length_a   1.000
_cell.length_b   1.000
_cell.length_c   1.000
_cell.angle_alpha   90.00
_cell.angle_beta   90.00
_cell.angle_gamma   90.00
#
_symmetry.space_group_name_H-M   'P 1'
#
loop_
_entity.id
_entity.type
_entity.pdbx_description
1 polymer ?
#
loop_
_entity_poly.entity_id
_entity_poly.type
_entity_poly.pdbx_seq_one_letter_code
_entity_poly.pdbx_strand_id
1 'polypeptide(L)'
;MQKSEQFLQKANGNLNSASMALELSYRSLKDVEPPKSGKMGEMLASRVLLDSQRELINHNKEWVSFASNQVEQAKKQLKADMLEHEKFQYLEFEEIKQEMKKRNSAEAKYLDEIALMTYNGKKR
;
A
#
# COMPACT_ATOMS: atom_id res chain seq x y z
N MET A 1 -3.31 -1.79 8.06
CA MET A 1 -1.87 -1.46 7.90
C MET A 1 -1.06 -2.53 7.17
N GLN A 2 -0.65 -3.66 7.78
CA GLN A 2 0.20 -4.65 7.06
C GLN A 2 -0.42 -5.19 5.75
N LYS A 3 -1.74 -5.43 5.75
CA LYS A 3 -2.46 -5.87 4.54
C LYS A 3 -2.49 -4.79 3.45
N SER A 4 -2.65 -3.52 3.81
CA SER A 4 -2.66 -2.39 2.87
C SER A 4 -1.27 -2.07 2.32
N GLU A 5 -0.22 -2.22 3.13
CA GLU A 5 1.17 -2.14 2.67
C GLU A 5 1.52 -3.25 1.67
N GLN A 6 1.14 -4.49 1.98
CA GLN A 6 1.32 -5.61 1.06
C GLN A 6 0.53 -5.41 -0.25
N PHE A 7 -0.68 -4.85 -0.16
CA PHE A 7 -1.47 -4.51 -1.34
C PHE A 7 -0.78 -3.44 -2.20
N LEU A 8 -0.25 -2.38 -1.60
CA LEU A 8 0.52 -1.35 -2.30
C LEU A 8 1.78 -1.93 -2.96
N GLN A 9 2.50 -2.82 -2.26
CA GLN A 9 3.69 -3.48 -2.80
C GLN A 9 3.35 -4.32 -4.03
N LYS A 10 2.26 -5.10 -3.96
CA LYS A 10 1.76 -5.89 -5.11
C LYS A 10 1.34 -5.00 -6.27
N ALA A 11 0.63 -3.91 -6.00
CA ALA A 11 0.20 -2.96 -7.03
C ALA A 11 1.40 -2.30 -7.74
N ASN A 12 2.43 -1.91 -6.99
CA ASN A 12 3.67 -1.39 -7.57
C ASN A 12 4.41 -2.44 -8.40
N GLY A 13 4.44 -3.70 -7.95
CA GLY A 13 4.98 -4.81 -8.73
C GLY A 13 4.25 -5.00 -10.06
N ASN A 14 2.91 -4.96 -10.04
CA ASN A 14 2.08 -5.05 -11.23
C ASN A 14 2.31 -3.89 -12.21
N LEU A 15 2.44 -2.65 -11.69
CA LEU A 15 2.73 -1.48 -12.51
C LEU A 15 4.11 -1.60 -13.19
N ASN A 16 5.12 -2.09 -12.46
CA ASN A 16 6.44 -2.29 -13.02
C ASN A 16 6.43 -3.37 -14.12
N SER A 17 5.79 -4.51 -13.86
CA SER A 17 5.62 -5.58 -14.86
C SER A 17 4.89 -5.09 -16.12
N ALA A 18 3.82 -4.30 -15.96
CA ALA A 18 3.08 -3.72 -17.07
C ALA A 18 3.94 -2.73 -17.88
N SER A 19 4.72 -1.90 -17.20
CA SER A 19 5.63 -0.94 -17.84
C SER A 19 6.74 -1.65 -18.62
N MET A 20 7.32 -2.71 -18.05
CA MET A 20 8.29 -3.56 -18.74
C MET A 20 7.67 -4.25 -19.96
N ALA A 21 6.46 -4.78 -19.84
CA ALA A 21 5.77 -5.42 -20.97
C ALA A 21 5.53 -4.42 -22.12
N LEU A 22 5.14 -3.18 -21.79
CA LEU A 22 4.98 -2.11 -22.77
C LEU A 22 6.31 -1.77 -23.45
N GLU A 23 7.40 -1.66 -22.69
CA GLU A 23 8.73 -1.38 -23.24
C GLU A 23 9.20 -2.50 -24.17
N LEU A 24 9.03 -3.76 -23.76
CA LEU A 24 9.34 -4.92 -24.60
C LEU A 24 8.52 -4.91 -25.89
N SER A 25 7.25 -4.52 -25.82
CA SER A 25 6.37 -4.42 -26.99
C SER A 25 6.87 -3.38 -28.00
N TYR A 26 7.40 -2.24 -27.52
CA TYR A 26 8.02 -1.24 -28.39
C TYR A 26 9.33 -1.72 -29.01
N ARG A 27 10.14 -2.46 -28.24
CA ARG A 27 11.37 -3.07 -28.76
C ARG A 27 11.05 -4.08 -29.87
N SER A 28 10.09 -4.98 -29.62
CA SER A 28 9.62 -5.93 -30.64
C SER A 28 9.10 -5.25 -31.90
N LEU A 29 8.41 -4.11 -31.80
CA LEU A 29 7.96 -3.36 -32.98
C LEU A 29 9.13 -2.81 -33.79
N LYS A 30 10.21 -2.38 -33.13
CA LYS A 30 11.42 -1.85 -33.79
C LYS A 30 12.16 -2.92 -34.59
N ASP A 31 12.07 -4.18 -34.17
CA ASP A 31 12.71 -5.31 -34.83
C ASP A 31 11.94 -5.80 -36.07
N VAL A 32 10.67 -5.35 -36.26
CA VAL A 32 9.88 -5.69 -37.45
C VAL A 32 10.21 -4.73 -38.60
N GLU A 33 11.16 -5.13 -39.45
CA GLU A 33 11.41 -4.42 -40.71
C GLU A 33 10.39 -4.84 -41.79
N PRO A 34 9.79 -3.89 -42.52
CA PRO A 34 8.93 -4.21 -43.65
C PRO A 34 9.74 -4.81 -44.80
N PRO A 35 9.19 -5.80 -45.54
CA PRO A 35 9.87 -6.37 -46.70
C PRO A 35 10.07 -5.30 -47.78
N LYS A 36 11.32 -5.04 -48.18
CA LYS A 36 11.67 -4.06 -49.23
C LYS A 36 11.44 -4.58 -50.65
N SER A 37 11.40 -5.90 -50.81
CA SER A 37 11.14 -6.62 -52.06
C SER A 37 10.63 -8.02 -51.72
N GLY A 38 9.73 -8.60 -52.51
CA GLY A 38 9.21 -9.93 -52.23
C GLY A 38 7.86 -10.21 -52.88
N LYS A 39 7.26 -11.34 -52.51
CA LYS A 39 5.91 -11.71 -52.97
C LYS A 39 4.85 -10.91 -52.20
N MET A 40 3.72 -10.61 -52.84
CA MET A 40 2.60 -9.90 -52.20
C MET A 40 2.14 -10.55 -50.88
N GLY A 41 2.21 -11.88 -50.78
CA GLY A 41 1.88 -12.61 -49.55
C GLY A 41 2.78 -12.26 -48.35
N GLU A 42 4.06 -11.99 -48.58
CA GLU A 42 5.02 -11.60 -47.53
C GLU A 42 4.72 -10.19 -47.00
N MET A 43 4.30 -9.28 -47.90
CA MET A 43 3.85 -7.94 -47.54
C MET A 43 2.58 -7.99 -46.68
N LEU A 44 1.60 -8.82 -47.06
CA LEU A 44 0.36 -8.98 -46.28
C LEU A 44 0.64 -9.58 -44.90
N ALA A 45 1.51 -10.59 -44.81
CA ALA A 45 1.91 -11.18 -43.53
C ALA A 45 2.61 -10.16 -42.62
N SER A 46 3.53 -9.36 -43.16
CA SER A 46 4.19 -8.28 -42.41
C SER A 46 3.21 -7.23 -41.91
N ARG A 47 2.21 -6.84 -42.72
CA ARG A 47 1.16 -5.92 -42.31
C ARG A 47 0.35 -6.45 -41.14
N VAL A 48 -0.09 -7.71 -41.20
CA VAL A 48 -0.85 -8.35 -40.10
C VAL A 48 -0.02 -8.40 -38.81
N LEU A 49 1.28 -8.68 -38.90
CA LEU A 49 2.19 -8.66 -37.75
C LEU A 49 2.35 -7.26 -37.15
N LEU A 50 2.46 -6.22 -37.99
CA LEU A 50 2.54 -4.84 -37.53
C LEU A 50 1.25 -4.39 -36.84
N ASP A 51 0.09 -4.75 -37.40
CA ASP A 51 -1.20 -4.39 -36.85
C ASP A 51 -1.44 -5.11 -35.50
N SER A 52 -1.13 -6.41 -35.40
CA SER A 52 -1.22 -7.12 -34.12
C SER A 52 -0.27 -6.56 -33.06
N GLN A 53 0.95 -6.16 -33.45
CA GLN A 53 1.91 -5.53 -32.53
C GLN A 53 1.42 -4.17 -32.04
N ARG A 54 0.73 -3.39 -32.89
CA ARG A 54 0.10 -2.12 -32.50
C ARG A 54 -1.05 -2.33 -31.52
N GLU A 55 -1.89 -3.33 -31.77
CA GLU A 55 -2.97 -3.70 -30.84
C GLU A 55 -2.41 -4.10 -29.47
N LEU A 56 -1.34 -4.89 -29.45
CA LEU A 56 -0.68 -5.32 -28.23
C LEU A 56 -0.07 -4.14 -27.45
N ILE A 57 0.53 -3.17 -28.16
CA ILE A 57 1.02 -1.93 -27.54
C ILE A 57 -0.14 -1.12 -26.94
N ASN A 58 -1.26 -1.00 -27.64
CA ASN A 58 -2.42 -0.27 -27.12
C ASN A 58 -2.99 -0.95 -25.87
N HIS A 59 -3.13 -2.27 -25.89
CA HIS A 59 -3.53 -3.04 -24.72
C HIS A 59 -2.58 -2.83 -23.53
N ASN A 60 -1.26 -2.88 -23.76
CA ASN A 60 -0.29 -2.67 -22.70
C ASN A 60 -0.30 -1.22 -22.16
N LYS A 61 -0.62 -0.22 -22.98
CA LYS A 61 -0.84 1.16 -22.49
C LYS A 61 -2.05 1.25 -21.57
N GLU A 62 -3.16 0.64 -21.96
CA GLU A 62 -4.37 0.58 -21.12
C GLU A 62 -4.09 -0.15 -19.81
N TRP A 63 -3.35 -1.25 -19.87
CA TRP A 63 -2.90 -1.98 -18.68
C TRP A 63 -2.07 -1.10 -17.76
N VAL A 64 -1.07 -0.38 -18.27
CA VAL A 64 -0.25 0.53 -17.46
C VAL A 64 -1.11 1.61 -16.80
N SER A 65 -2.06 2.20 -17.54
CA SER A 65 -3.00 3.17 -16.99
C SER A 65 -3.84 2.59 -15.85
N PHE A 66 -4.39 1.38 -16.06
CA PHE A 66 -5.16 0.66 -15.05
C PHE A 66 -4.32 0.34 -13.81
N ALA A 67 -3.10 -0.18 -13.99
CA ALA A 67 -2.18 -0.49 -12.89
C ALA A 67 -1.77 0.78 -12.12
N SER A 68 -1.58 1.91 -12.81
CA SER A 68 -1.31 3.21 -12.18
C SER A 68 -2.47 3.64 -11.29
N ASN A 69 -3.71 3.51 -11.78
CA ASN A 69 -4.91 3.81 -10.99
C ASN A 69 -5.04 2.90 -9.77
N GLN A 70 -4.70 1.61 -9.89
CA GLN A 70 -4.67 0.69 -8.75
C GLN A 70 -3.65 1.12 -7.69
N VAL A 71 -2.46 1.56 -8.09
CA VAL A 71 -1.44 2.08 -7.16
C VAL A 71 -1.97 3.32 -6.44
N GLU A 72 -2.65 4.23 -7.14
CA GLU A 72 -3.23 5.42 -6.52
C GLU A 72 -4.30 5.06 -5.48
N GLN A 73 -5.18 4.11 -5.80
CA GLN A 73 -6.19 3.60 -4.87
C GLN A 73 -5.54 2.92 -3.66
N ALA A 74 -4.53 2.08 -3.88
CA ALA A 74 -3.78 1.44 -2.80
C ALA A 74 -3.12 2.46 -1.85
N LYS A 75 -2.56 3.55 -2.41
CA LYS A 75 -2.01 4.66 -1.61
C LYS A 75 -3.06 5.36 -0.77
N LYS A 76 -4.25 5.60 -1.33
CA LYS A 76 -5.38 6.21 -0.59
C LYS A 76 -5.84 5.31 0.55
N GLN A 77 -5.98 4.01 0.30
CA GLN A 77 -6.36 3.05 1.32
C GLN A 77 -5.32 2.97 2.44
N LEU A 78 -4.02 2.92 2.10
CA LEU A 78 -2.97 2.89 3.10
C LEU A 78 -2.99 4.13 4.00
N LYS A 79 -3.20 5.32 3.44
CA LYS A 79 -3.33 6.55 4.23
C LYS A 79 -4.51 6.51 5.20
N ALA A 80 -5.66 6.01 4.75
CA ALA A 80 -6.84 5.86 5.60
C ALA A 80 -6.57 4.89 6.77
N ASP A 81 -6.02 3.72 6.46
CA ASP A 81 -5.63 2.72 7.45
C ASP A 81 -4.62 3.25 8.48
N MET A 82 -3.65 4.09 8.05
CA MET A 82 -2.67 4.70 8.94
C MET A 82 -3.32 5.69 9.91
N LEU A 83 -4.22 6.55 9.41
CA LEU A 83 -4.94 7.50 10.26
C LEU A 83 -5.82 6.79 11.29
N GLU A 84 -6.50 5.72 10.91
CA GLU A 84 -7.29 4.92 11.84
C GLU A 84 -6.43 4.28 12.93
N HIS A 85 -5.27 3.77 12.54
CA HIS A 85 -4.32 3.17 13.47
C HIS A 85 -3.76 4.20 14.46
N GLU A 86 -3.34 5.39 14.00
CA GLU A 86 -2.88 6.47 14.87
C GLU A 86 -3.98 6.93 15.84
N LYS A 87 -5.22 7.05 15.35
CA LYS A 87 -6.37 7.39 16.20
C LYS A 87 -6.59 6.34 17.29
N PHE A 88 -6.47 5.07 16.96
CA PHE A 88 -6.64 3.99 17.93
C PHE A 88 -5.53 4.02 18.99
N GLN A 89 -4.27 4.17 18.59
CA GLN A 89 -3.15 4.31 19.52
C GLN A 89 -3.32 5.49 20.49
N TYR A 90 -3.83 6.62 19.99
CA TYR A 90 -4.10 7.78 20.83
C TYR A 90 -5.15 7.48 21.90
N LEU A 91 -6.25 6.81 21.53
CA LEU A 91 -7.31 6.43 22.47
C LEU A 91 -6.79 5.43 23.51
N GLU A 92 -6.04 4.40 23.09
CA GLU A 92 -5.42 3.45 24.02
C GLU A 92 -4.48 4.15 25.01
N PHE A 93 -3.69 5.12 24.54
CA PHE A 93 -2.81 5.90 25.41
C PHE A 93 -3.60 6.72 26.45
N GLU A 94 -4.70 7.35 26.05
CA GLU A 94 -5.58 8.06 26.99
C GLU A 94 -6.21 7.12 28.03
N GLU A 95 -6.66 5.93 27.62
CA GLU A 95 -7.21 4.93 28.53
C GLU A 95 -6.17 4.45 29.54
N ILE A 96 -4.96 4.11 29.08
CA ILE A 96 -3.84 3.73 29.96
C ILE A 96 -3.54 4.84 30.97
N LYS A 97 -3.51 6.11 30.50
CA LYS A 97 -3.26 7.27 31.37
C LYS A 97 -4.35 7.43 32.44
N GLN A 98 -5.62 7.23 32.09
CA GLN A 98 -6.72 7.27 33.04
C GLN A 98 -6.60 6.14 34.07
N GLU A 99 -6.27 4.94 33.63
CA GLU A 99 -6.12 3.78 34.51
C GLU A 99 -4.95 3.94 35.49
N MET A 100 -3.81 4.45 35.01
CA MET A 100 -2.67 4.81 35.87
C MET A 100 -3.04 5.86 36.91
N LYS A 101 -3.83 6.89 36.53
CA LYS A 101 -4.29 7.90 37.48
C LYS A 101 -5.20 7.31 38.55
N LYS A 102 -6.09 6.38 38.18
CA LYS A 102 -6.95 5.67 39.15
C LYS A 102 -6.12 4.85 40.13
N ARG A 103 -5.15 4.06 39.64
CA ARG A 103 -4.25 3.27 40.49
C ARG A 103 -3.46 4.13 41.46
N ASN A 104 -2.81 5.19 40.98
CA ASN A 104 -2.05 6.11 41.83
C ASN A 104 -2.94 6.76 42.90
N SER A 105 -4.19 7.11 42.56
CA SER A 105 -5.13 7.67 43.54
C SER A 105 -5.57 6.66 44.61
N ALA A 106 -5.70 5.38 44.24
CA ALA A 106 -6.02 4.31 45.18
C ALA A 106 -4.82 4.00 46.10
N GLU A 107 -3.61 3.95 45.54
CA GLU A 107 -2.37 3.77 46.29
C GLU A 107 -2.13 4.91 47.28
N ALA A 108 -2.35 6.16 46.87
CA ALA A 108 -2.23 7.32 47.75
C ALA A 108 -3.20 7.25 48.94
N LYS A 109 -4.47 6.89 48.70
CA LYS A 109 -5.45 6.69 49.77
C LYS A 109 -5.04 5.58 50.73
N TYR A 110 -4.54 4.46 50.20
CA TYR A 110 -4.08 3.35 51.01
C TYR A 110 -2.87 3.73 51.89
N LEU A 111 -1.93 4.51 51.37
CA LEU A 111 -0.79 5.04 52.12
C LEU A 111 -1.23 6.00 53.22
N ASP A 112 -2.19 6.89 52.93
CA ASP A 112 -2.77 7.80 53.93
C ASP A 112 -3.47 7.03 55.07
N GLU A 113 -4.23 5.99 54.74
CA GLU A 113 -4.87 5.11 55.73
C GLU A 113 -3.84 4.42 56.63
N ILE A 114 -2.77 3.86 56.06
CA ILE A 114 -1.66 3.25 56.82
C ILE A 114 -0.97 4.28 57.73
N ALA A 115 -0.74 5.50 57.23
CA ALA A 115 -0.11 6.57 58.01
C ALA A 115 -0.97 6.94 59.22
N LEU A 116 -2.30 7.07 59.05
CA LEU A 116 -3.23 7.33 60.14
C LEU A 116 -3.26 6.20 61.18
N MET A 117 -3.29 4.94 60.73
CA MET A 117 -3.22 3.78 61.64
C MET A 117 -1.92 3.77 62.45
N THR A 118 -0.79 4.06 61.81
CA THR A 118 0.54 4.08 62.45
C THR A 118 0.67 5.23 63.45
N TYR A 119 0.15 6.41 63.11
CA TYR A 119 0.14 7.57 64.00
C TYR A 119 -0.77 7.35 65.22
N ASN A 120 -1.98 6.81 65.02
CA ASN A 120 -2.90 6.51 66.10
C ASN A 120 -2.40 5.36 67.00
N GLY A 121 -1.67 4.38 66.44
CA GLY A 121 -1.04 3.30 67.21
C GLY A 121 0.10 3.77 68.13
N LYS A 122 0.79 4.86 67.80
CA LYS A 122 1.84 5.49 68.63
C LYS A 122 1.32 6.36 69.78
N LYS A 123 0.02 6.67 69.81
CA LYS A 123 -0.63 7.49 70.86
C LYS A 123 -1.21 6.66 72.02
N ARG A 124 -1.02 5.34 72.01
CA ARG A 124 -1.23 4.45 73.17
C ARG A 124 0.12 4.14 73.80
#